data_AF-A0A1G9X2C8-F1
#
_entry.id   AF-A0A1G9X2C8-F1
#
_cell.length_a   1.000
_cell.length_b   1.000
_cell.length_c   1.000
_cell.angle_alpha   90.00
_cell.angle_beta   90.00
_cell.angle_gamma   90.00
#
_symmetry.space_group_name_H-M   'P 1'
#
loop_
_entity.id
_entity.type
_entity.pdbx_description
1 polymer ?
#
loop_
_entity_poly.entity_id
_entity_poly.type
_entity_poly.pdbx_seq_one_letter_code
_entity_poly.pdbx_strand_id
1 'polypeptide(L)'
;MPLDYTHQLTLLRDILQDHHTDCNGTPQECAQLERLANHLMQHGSVNSDVKNVLGLINTYSHDGSTHDNLQQHITDHKMHIETWLNTIQGPQG
;
A
#
# COMPACT_ATOMS: atom_id res chain seq x y z
N MET A 1 -3.15 6.63 22.41
CA MET A 1 -4.16 5.75 21.78
C MET A 1 -3.42 4.80 20.87
N PRO A 2 -3.67 3.48 20.91
CA PRO A 2 -3.16 2.62 19.85
C PRO A 2 -3.64 3.20 18.52
N LEU A 3 -2.77 3.27 17.51
CA LEU A 3 -3.20 3.61 16.15
C LEU A 3 -4.28 2.61 15.77
N ASP A 4 -5.53 3.07 15.73
CA ASP A 4 -6.66 2.26 15.30
C ASP A 4 -6.34 1.74 13.89
N TYR A 5 -6.56 0.45 13.62
CA TYR A 5 -6.20 -0.19 12.35
C TYR A 5 -6.74 0.61 11.14
N THR A 6 -7.87 1.29 11.34
CA THR A 6 -8.47 2.22 10.38
C THR A 6 -7.50 3.32 9.95
N HIS A 7 -6.77 3.94 10.88
CA HIS A 7 -5.78 4.98 10.56
C HIS A 7 -4.60 4.43 9.77
N GLN A 8 -4.14 3.23 10.10
CA GLN A 8 -3.04 2.59 9.37
C GLN A 8 -3.45 2.23 7.94
N LEU A 9 -4.71 1.78 7.76
CA LEU A 9 -5.27 1.49 6.45
C LEU A 9 -5.44 2.77 5.62
N THR A 10 -5.93 3.84 6.22
CA THR A 10 -6.01 5.17 5.57
C THR A 10 -4.63 5.65 5.13
N LEU A 11 -3.63 5.60 6.01
CA LEU A 11 -2.28 6.03 5.69
C LEU A 11 -1.65 5.20 4.56
N LEU A 12 -1.84 3.87 4.57
CA LEU A 12 -1.39 2.99 3.49
C LEU A 12 -2.06 3.38 2.16
N ARG A 13 -3.36 3.66 2.20
CA ARG A 13 -4.13 4.05 1.01
C ARG A 13 -3.67 5.41 0.47
N ASP A 14 -3.41 6.39 1.34
CA ASP A 14 -2.95 7.72 0.94
C ASP A 14 -1.62 7.63 0.18
N ILE A 15 -0.64 6.88 0.70
CA ILE A 15 0.67 6.71 0.04
C ILE A 15 0.52 5.99 -1.31
N LEU A 16 -0.33 4.96 -1.40
CA LEU A 16 -0.62 4.31 -2.68
C LEU A 16 -1.32 5.24 -3.68
N GLN A 17 -2.19 6.13 -3.19
CA GLN A 17 -2.86 7.12 -4.02
C GLN A 17 -1.87 8.13 -4.58
N ASP A 18 -0.87 8.55 -3.80
CA ASP A 18 0.21 9.43 -4.25
C ASP A 18 1.05 8.74 -5.34
N HIS A 19 1.48 7.49 -5.09
CA HIS A 19 2.17 6.67 -6.09
C HIS A 19 1.38 6.56 -7.41
N HIS A 20 0.06 6.35 -7.33
CA HIS A 20 -0.79 6.25 -8.51
C HIS A 20 -0.95 7.59 -9.26
N THR A 21 -1.10 8.69 -8.52
CA THR A 21 -1.41 10.02 -9.06
C THR A 21 -0.18 10.63 -9.71
N ASP A 22 0.94 10.64 -8.99
CA ASP A 22 2.18 11.27 -9.44
C ASP A 22 3.06 10.34 -10.26
N CYS A 23 2.72 9.03 -10.31
CA CYS A 23 3.55 7.98 -10.91
C CYS A 23 4.99 8.02 -10.39
N ASN A 24 5.15 8.41 -9.13
CA ASN A 24 6.42 8.64 -8.48
C ASN A 24 6.31 8.36 -6.97
N GLY A 25 7.45 8.18 -6.32
CA GLY A 25 7.53 7.90 -4.90
C GLY A 25 8.99 7.78 -4.47
N THR A 26 9.19 7.42 -3.22
CA THR A 26 10.51 7.31 -2.60
C THR A 26 10.72 5.92 -1.99
N PRO A 27 11.99 5.46 -1.86
CA PRO A 27 12.30 4.24 -1.12
C PRO A 27 11.76 4.23 0.32
N GLN A 28 11.60 5.42 0.93
CA GLN A 28 11.05 5.59 2.28
C GLN A 28 9.55 5.31 2.31
N GLU A 29 8.80 5.79 1.31
CA GLU A 29 7.37 5.48 1.13
C GLU A 29 7.16 3.99 0.87
N CYS A 30 8.00 3.38 0.03
CA CYS A 30 8.01 1.92 -0.17
C CYS A 30 8.23 1.19 1.16
N ALA A 31 9.26 1.52 1.94
CA ALA A 31 9.49 0.89 3.24
C ALA A 31 8.33 1.13 4.23
N GLN A 32 7.66 2.27 4.15
CA GLN A 32 6.49 2.58 4.98
C GLN A 32 5.28 1.73 4.59
N LEU A 33 4.98 1.60 3.30
CA LEU A 33 3.93 0.73 2.77
C LEU A 33 4.17 -0.73 3.17
N GLU A 34 5.41 -1.22 3.07
CA GLU A 34 5.77 -2.58 3.47
C GLU A 34 5.46 -2.84 4.95
N ARG A 35 5.86 -1.91 5.84
CA ARG A 35 5.60 -2.00 7.29
C ARG A 35 4.11 -1.95 7.61
N LEU A 36 3.36 -1.04 6.98
CA LEU A 36 1.92 -0.90 7.19
C LEU A 36 1.19 -2.16 6.72
N ALA A 37 1.50 -2.66 5.52
CA ALA A 37 0.91 -3.87 4.97
C ALA A 37 1.17 -5.07 5.88
N ASN A 38 2.42 -5.24 6.35
CA ASN A 38 2.77 -6.34 7.25
C ASN A 38 2.03 -6.25 8.59
N HIS A 39 1.97 -5.07 9.19
CA HIS A 39 1.25 -4.86 10.45
C HIS A 39 -0.26 -5.12 10.30
N LEU A 40 -0.88 -4.61 9.23
CA LEU A 40 -2.30 -4.81 8.95
C LEU A 40 -2.65 -6.28 8.66
N MET A 41 -1.76 -7.05 8.05
CA MET A 41 -1.96 -8.50 7.86
C MET A 41 -1.95 -9.27 9.19
N GLN A 42 -1.04 -8.91 10.10
CA GLN A 42 -0.85 -9.60 11.38
C GLN A 42 -1.88 -9.18 12.44
N HIS A 43 -2.27 -7.90 12.46
CA HIS A 43 -3.05 -7.31 13.55
C HIS A 43 -4.38 -6.69 13.10
N GLY A 44 -4.60 -6.51 11.80
CA GLY A 44 -5.85 -5.99 11.28
C GLY A 44 -6.95 -7.05 11.27
N SER A 45 -8.12 -6.67 11.76
CA SER A 45 -9.38 -7.41 11.55
C SER A 45 -9.92 -7.20 10.13
N VAL A 46 -9.06 -7.40 9.14
CA VAL A 46 -9.36 -7.22 7.71
C VAL A 46 -9.88 -8.51 7.10
N ASN A 47 -10.79 -8.40 6.12
CA ASN A 47 -11.33 -9.55 5.40
C ASN A 47 -10.25 -10.21 4.50
N SER A 48 -10.56 -11.39 3.97
CA SER A 48 -9.63 -12.18 3.16
C SER A 48 -9.15 -11.45 1.90
N ASP A 49 -10.03 -10.70 1.23
CA ASP A 49 -9.68 -9.94 0.03
C ASP A 49 -8.68 -8.83 0.32
N VAL A 50 -8.91 -8.06 1.39
CA VAL A 50 -7.97 -7.03 1.84
C VAL A 50 -6.66 -7.66 2.30
N LYS A 51 -6.67 -8.81 3.00
CA LYS A 51 -5.41 -9.52 3.35
C LYS A 51 -4.60 -9.92 2.12
N ASN A 52 -5.25 -10.42 1.08
CA ASN A 52 -4.56 -10.78 -0.16
C ASN A 52 -3.91 -9.55 -0.80
N VAL A 53 -4.65 -8.44 -0.89
CA VAL A 53 -4.11 -7.19 -1.43
C VAL A 53 -2.97 -6.62 -0.59
N LEU A 54 -3.05 -6.68 0.74
CA LEU A 54 -1.95 -6.27 1.62
C LEU A 54 -0.68 -7.11 1.37
N GLY A 55 -0.83 -8.41 1.07
CA GLY A 55 0.30 -9.24 0.66
C GLY A 55 0.95 -8.76 -0.64
N LEU A 56 0.15 -8.43 -1.65
CA LEU A 56 0.64 -7.89 -2.92
C LEU A 56 1.34 -6.54 -2.74
N ILE A 57 0.77 -5.65 -1.93
CA ILE A 57 1.36 -4.35 -1.60
C ILE A 57 2.69 -4.55 -0.88
N ASN A 58 2.76 -5.47 0.08
CA ASN A 58 3.99 -5.77 0.79
C ASN A 58 5.12 -6.17 -0.18
N THR A 59 4.84 -7.06 -1.14
CA THR A 59 5.82 -7.44 -2.18
C THR A 59 6.20 -6.27 -3.07
N TYR A 60 5.21 -5.55 -3.62
CA TYR A 60 5.44 -4.37 -4.46
C TYR A 60 6.32 -3.32 -3.77
N SER A 61 6.08 -3.09 -2.49
CA SER A 61 6.81 -2.15 -1.65
C SER A 61 8.22 -2.61 -1.33
N HIS A 62 8.40 -3.90 -1.04
CA HIS A 62 9.71 -4.48 -0.83
C HIS A 62 10.60 -4.29 -2.07
N ASP A 63 10.09 -4.68 -3.24
CA ASP A 63 10.81 -4.57 -4.52
C ASP A 63 11.09 -3.10 -4.85
N GLY A 64 10.10 -2.23 -4.70
CA GLY A 64 10.23 -0.79 -4.94
C GLY A 64 11.26 -0.10 -4.05
N SER A 65 11.44 -0.55 -2.81
CA SER A 65 12.38 0.08 -1.85
C SER A 65 13.85 -0.02 -2.28
N THR A 66 14.19 -1.00 -3.13
CA THR A 66 15.55 -1.25 -3.64
C THR A 66 15.65 -1.11 -5.15
N HIS A 67 14.56 -0.77 -5.83
CA HIS A 67 14.51 -0.68 -7.29
C HIS A 67 15.33 0.52 -7.81
N ASP A 68 16.26 0.28 -8.73
CA ASP A 68 17.13 1.32 -9.31
C ASP A 68 16.34 2.44 -10.02
N ASN A 69 15.19 2.10 -10.60
CA ASN A 69 14.28 3.06 -11.24
C ASN A 69 12.86 2.94 -10.66
N LEU A 70 12.64 3.56 -9.50
CA LEU A 70 11.36 3.49 -8.79
C LEU A 70 10.18 4.07 -9.60
N GLN A 71 10.40 5.13 -10.38
CA GLN A 71 9.36 5.71 -11.23
C GLN A 71 8.84 4.69 -12.27
N GLN A 72 9.75 3.94 -12.89
CA GLN A 72 9.38 2.88 -13.82
C GLN A 72 8.60 1.77 -13.11
N HIS A 73 9.09 1.32 -11.94
CA HIS A 73 8.39 0.32 -11.12
C HIS A 73 6.97 0.74 -10.77
N ILE A 74 6.77 1.99 -10.35
CA ILE A 74 5.45 2.54 -10.04
C ILE A 74 4.56 2.58 -11.28
N THR A 75 5.10 3.04 -12.41
CA THR A 75 4.38 3.13 -13.69
C THR A 75 3.90 1.76 -14.16
N ASP A 76 4.76 0.75 -14.09
CA ASP A 76 4.43 -0.63 -14.50
C ASP A 76 3.37 -1.28 -13.60
N HIS A 77 3.29 -0.86 -12.34
CA HIS A 77 2.32 -1.36 -11.37
C HIS A 77 1.06 -0.49 -11.26
N LYS A 78 0.90 0.56 -12.07
CA LYS A 78 -0.20 1.54 -11.93
C LYS A 78 -1.59 0.90 -11.89
N MET A 79 -1.86 -0.05 -12.79
CA MET A 79 -3.14 -0.77 -12.84
C MET A 79 -3.35 -1.67 -11.61
N HIS A 80 -2.27 -2.24 -11.07
CA HIS A 80 -2.33 -3.00 -9.83
C HIS A 80 -2.65 -2.09 -8.65
N ILE A 81 -2.00 -0.92 -8.56
CA ILE A 81 -2.25 0.07 -7.50
C ILE A 81 -3.71 0.54 -7.54
N GLU A 82 -4.26 0.83 -8.72
CA GLU A 82 -5.68 1.18 -8.88
C GLU A 82 -6.59 0.05 -8.36
N THR A 83 -6.29 -1.20 -8.71
CA THR A 83 -7.06 -2.37 -8.24
C THR A 83 -6.99 -2.48 -6.72
N TRP A 84 -5.80 -2.32 -6.13
CA TRP A 84 -5.62 -2.38 -4.68
C TRP A 84 -6.39 -1.26 -3.97
N LEU A 85 -6.31 -0.02 -4.46
CA LEU A 85 -7.08 1.11 -3.93
C LEU A 85 -8.58 0.84 -3.95
N ASN A 86 -9.09 0.16 -4.99
CA ASN A 86 -10.49 -0.23 -5.10
C ASN A 86 -10.89 -1.36 -4.15
N THR A 87 -9.97 -2.26 -3.78
CA THR A 87 -10.23 -3.33 -2.80
C THR A 87 -10.16 -2.82 -1.37
N ILE A 88 -9.20 -1.95 -1.06
CA ILE A 88 -8.95 -1.42 0.28
C ILE A 88 -9.85 -0.21 0.55
N GLN A 89 -11.12 -0.25 0.15
CA GLN A 89 -12.01 0.90 0.35
C GLN A 89 -11.99 1.31 1.83
N GLY A 90 -11.59 2.55 2.10
CA GLY A 90 -11.71 3.14 3.42
C GLY A 90 -13.18 3.14 3.86
N PRO A 91 -13.48 3.34 5.16
CA PRO A 91 -14.85 3.36 5.64
C PRO A 91 -15.69 4.28 4.74
N GLN A 92 -16.67 3.68 4.07
CA GLN A 92 -17.63 4.44 3.28
C GLN A 92 -18.30 5.43 4.22
N GLY A 93 -18.32 6.70 3.83
CA GLY A 93 -19.15 7.70 4.48
C GLY A 93 -20.62 7.34 4.43
#